data_AF-A0A7J4NNB1-F1
#
_entry.id   AF-A0A7J4NNB1-F1
#
_cell.length_a   1.000
_cell.length_b   1.000
_cell.length_c   1.000
_cell.angle_alpha   90.00
_cell.angle_beta   90.00
_cell.angle_gamma   90.00
#
_symmetry.space_group_name_H-M   'P 1'
#
loop_
_entity.id
_entity.type
_entity.pdbx_description
1 polymer ?
#
loop_
_entity_poly.entity_id
_entity_poly.type
_entity_poly.pdbx_seq_one_letter_code
_entity_poly.pdbx_strand_id
1 'polypeptide(L)'
;MSGARQWKKFKRAVTKPLVEAWEKQRAKHLVILGMLSVLAAALIVWAIAFFMIFSSNAQQEANAWENYTAVTWVGVLTSFVILIFVIPEFFHYLGVRNSLIDMLDTDSRAELNSNKRDLVEGVKLLAGAWPARYEAKKVELGLRKEMPDGMELPLGDDGWISNWFGTKNSRFVERFPNSELLQDPGINKIFIFASLTGLVIFVYNAVFGLAREVVGGPRNMTVDFTAIIKGSQYNATWAPHFDLVGGLIILSLAVILFMTSPTPSEQSDDNSDSATEEE
;
A
#
# COMPACT_ATOMS: atom_id res chain seq x y z
N MET A 1 -27.03 -31.89 -29.26
CA MET A 1 -26.44 -31.72 -27.90
C MET A 1 -26.76 -30.32 -27.40
N SER A 2 -27.34 -30.16 -26.21
CA SER A 2 -27.85 -28.87 -25.69
C SER A 2 -26.73 -27.87 -25.37
N GLY A 3 -26.90 -26.60 -25.79
CA GLY A 3 -25.96 -25.49 -25.58
C GLY A 3 -25.60 -25.22 -24.11
N ALA A 4 -26.46 -25.60 -23.17
CA ALA A 4 -26.18 -25.50 -21.73
C ALA A 4 -25.04 -26.43 -21.27
N ARG A 5 -24.88 -27.60 -21.89
CA ARG A 5 -23.75 -28.51 -21.60
C ARG A 5 -22.44 -28.01 -22.20
N GLN A 6 -22.48 -27.37 -23.36
CA GLN A 6 -21.30 -26.75 -23.97
C GLN A 6 -20.85 -25.51 -23.19
N TRP A 7 -21.77 -24.66 -22.73
CA TRP A 7 -21.47 -23.52 -21.86
C TRP A 7 -20.82 -23.93 -20.53
N LYS A 8 -21.34 -24.98 -19.86
CA LYS A 8 -20.73 -25.51 -18.63
C LYS A 8 -19.32 -26.09 -18.86
N LYS A 9 -19.09 -26.76 -20.00
CA LYS A 9 -17.76 -27.26 -20.37
C LYS A 9 -16.78 -26.11 -20.65
N PHE A 10 -17.21 -25.10 -21.40
CA PHE A 10 -16.40 -23.91 -21.68
C PHE A 10 -16.06 -23.14 -20.40
N LYS A 11 -17.06 -22.85 -19.55
CA LYS A 11 -16.83 -22.19 -18.25
C LYS A 11 -15.81 -22.96 -17.41
N ARG A 12 -15.96 -24.28 -17.26
CA ARG A 12 -14.98 -25.12 -16.54
C ARG A 12 -13.60 -25.12 -17.19
N ALA A 13 -13.52 -25.12 -18.51
CA ALA A 13 -12.24 -25.12 -19.24
C ALA A 13 -11.48 -23.79 -19.07
N VAL A 14 -12.18 -22.66 -18.95
CA VAL A 14 -11.57 -21.35 -18.72
C VAL A 14 -11.29 -21.08 -17.25
N THR A 15 -12.19 -21.48 -16.33
CA THR A 15 -12.01 -21.19 -14.90
C THR A 15 -10.97 -22.09 -14.23
N LYS A 16 -10.83 -23.36 -14.64
CA LYS A 16 -9.85 -24.27 -14.05
C LYS A 16 -8.41 -23.76 -14.11
N PRO A 17 -7.87 -23.37 -15.29
CA PRO A 17 -6.50 -22.87 -15.36
C PRO A 17 -6.33 -21.56 -14.60
N LEU A 18 -7.36 -20.72 -14.52
CA LEU A 18 -7.32 -19.48 -13.72
C LEU A 18 -7.28 -19.76 -12.22
N VAL A 19 -8.07 -20.71 -11.73
CA VAL A 19 -8.04 -21.11 -10.32
C VAL A 19 -6.71 -21.78 -9.97
N GLU A 20 -6.21 -22.66 -10.83
CA GLU A 20 -4.91 -23.30 -10.63
C GLU A 20 -3.76 -22.28 -10.68
N ALA A 21 -3.83 -21.30 -11.58
CA ALA A 21 -2.86 -20.20 -11.65
C ALA A 21 -2.95 -19.28 -10.41
N TRP A 22 -4.15 -19.02 -9.91
CA TRP A 22 -4.38 -18.27 -8.68
C TRP A 22 -3.77 -19.00 -7.48
N GLU A 23 -4.14 -20.26 -7.25
CA GLU A 23 -3.60 -21.08 -6.16
C GLU A 23 -2.06 -21.21 -6.21
N LYS A 24 -1.47 -21.24 -7.41
CA LYS A 24 -0.01 -21.23 -7.57
C LYS A 24 0.64 -19.94 -7.05
N GLN A 25 -0.07 -18.82 -7.04
CA GLN A 25 0.39 -17.52 -6.56
C GLN A 25 -0.02 -17.24 -5.10
N ARG A 26 -0.41 -18.27 -4.33
CA ARG A 26 -0.89 -18.12 -2.94
C ARG A 26 0.03 -17.30 -2.03
N ALA A 27 1.34 -17.54 -2.11
CA ALA A 27 2.35 -16.77 -1.37
C ALA A 27 2.35 -15.26 -1.68
N LYS A 28 1.76 -14.87 -2.82
CA LYS A 28 1.67 -13.49 -3.31
C LYS A 28 0.25 -12.93 -3.27
N HIS A 29 -0.76 -13.67 -2.79
CA HIS A 29 -2.15 -13.21 -2.79
C HIS A 29 -2.31 -11.86 -2.11
N LEU A 30 -1.73 -11.69 -0.91
CA LEU A 30 -1.78 -10.42 -0.20
C LEU A 30 -1.19 -9.26 -1.02
N VAL A 31 -0.06 -9.50 -1.68
CA VAL A 31 0.62 -8.49 -2.52
C VAL A 31 -0.22 -8.18 -3.76
N ILE A 32 -0.80 -9.21 -4.41
CA ILE A 32 -1.64 -9.04 -5.59
C ILE A 32 -2.92 -8.26 -5.25
N LEU A 33 -3.60 -8.62 -4.15
CA LEU A 33 -4.78 -7.92 -3.65
C LEU A 33 -4.47 -6.47 -3.27
N GLY A 34 -3.31 -6.23 -2.64
CA GLY A 34 -2.82 -4.89 -2.36
C GLY A 34 -2.57 -4.08 -3.64
N MET A 35 -1.86 -4.65 -4.61
CA MET A 35 -1.59 -3.99 -5.90
C MET A 35 -2.88 -3.68 -6.68
N LEU A 36 -3.85 -4.60 -6.69
CA LEU A 36 -5.16 -4.38 -7.31
C LEU A 36 -5.95 -3.27 -6.60
N SER A 37 -5.91 -3.23 -5.26
CA SER A 37 -6.55 -2.17 -4.48
C SER A 37 -5.93 -0.81 -4.79
N VAL A 38 -4.60 -0.73 -4.81
CA VAL A 38 -3.86 0.49 -5.16
C VAL A 38 -4.13 0.92 -6.59
N LEU A 39 -4.15 -0.02 -7.55
CA LEU A 39 -4.43 0.27 -8.95
C LEU A 39 -5.85 0.81 -9.13
N ALA A 40 -6.86 0.21 -8.50
CA ALA A 40 -8.23 0.68 -8.57
C ALA A 40 -8.41 2.04 -7.88
N ALA A 41 -7.75 2.27 -6.74
CA ALA A 41 -7.71 3.59 -6.11
C ALA A 41 -7.02 4.63 -7.03
N ALA A 42 -5.91 4.27 -7.68
CA ALA A 42 -5.20 5.13 -8.60
C ALA A 42 -6.05 5.50 -9.83
N LEU A 43 -6.88 4.59 -10.33
CA LEU A 43 -7.84 4.88 -11.40
C LEU A 43 -8.93 5.86 -10.96
N ILE A 44 -9.38 5.79 -9.71
CA ILE A 44 -10.32 6.77 -9.14
C ILE A 44 -9.65 8.14 -9.01
N VAL A 45 -8.42 8.19 -8.49
CA VAL A 45 -7.63 9.43 -8.40
C VAL A 45 -7.36 10.01 -9.79
N TRP A 46 -7.04 9.16 -10.76
CA TRP A 46 -6.90 9.56 -12.16
C TRP A 46 -8.19 10.16 -12.69
N ALA A 47 -9.34 9.58 -12.42
CA ALA A 47 -10.62 10.12 -12.86
C ALA A 47 -10.93 11.49 -12.22
N ILE A 48 -10.65 11.64 -10.93
CA ILE A 48 -10.77 12.92 -10.23
C ILE A 48 -9.87 13.96 -10.87
N ALA A 49 -8.59 13.63 -11.12
CA ALA A 49 -7.66 14.52 -11.80
C ALA A 49 -8.12 14.83 -13.24
N PHE A 50 -8.60 13.83 -13.98
CA PHE A 50 -9.16 13.98 -15.33
C PHE A 50 -10.29 15.00 -15.34
N PHE A 51 -11.27 14.87 -14.46
CA PHE A 51 -12.43 15.76 -14.43
C PHE A 51 -12.12 17.15 -13.85
N MET A 52 -11.24 17.26 -12.86
CA MET A 52 -10.91 18.55 -12.27
C MET A 52 -9.91 19.37 -13.08
N ILE A 53 -8.92 18.72 -13.71
CA ILE A 53 -7.76 19.39 -14.32
C ILE A 53 -7.83 19.36 -15.84
N PHE A 54 -8.26 18.24 -16.43
CA PHE A 54 -8.18 18.04 -17.87
C PHE A 54 -9.50 18.36 -18.59
N SER A 55 -10.66 18.12 -17.98
CA SER A 55 -11.95 18.46 -18.57
C SER A 55 -12.47 19.86 -18.21
N SER A 56 -11.90 20.54 -17.22
CA SER A 56 -12.39 21.87 -16.75
C SER A 56 -11.73 23.08 -17.45
N ASN A 57 -10.69 22.86 -18.26
CA ASN A 57 -10.00 23.95 -18.95
C ASN A 57 -10.87 24.50 -20.09
N ALA A 58 -11.25 25.78 -19.97
CA ALA A 58 -12.19 26.53 -20.82
C ALA A 58 -11.75 26.78 -22.28
N GLN A 59 -10.78 26.05 -22.82
CA GLN A 59 -10.46 26.04 -24.26
C GLN A 59 -11.18 24.87 -24.94
N GLN A 60 -12.52 24.95 -24.93
CA GLN A 60 -13.43 23.91 -25.41
C GLN A 60 -13.26 23.60 -26.92
N GLU A 61 -12.71 24.51 -27.72
CA GLU A 61 -12.70 24.40 -29.19
C GLU A 61 -11.54 23.57 -29.77
N ALA A 62 -10.57 23.14 -28.94
CA ALA A 62 -9.42 22.32 -29.38
C ALA A 62 -9.15 21.09 -28.48
N ASN A 63 -10.15 20.63 -27.74
CA ASN A 63 -9.99 19.59 -26.72
C ASN A 63 -9.86 18.17 -27.32
N ALA A 64 -8.63 17.77 -27.63
CA ALA A 64 -8.29 16.39 -28.03
C ALA A 64 -8.58 15.32 -26.93
N TRP A 65 -8.98 15.74 -25.72
CA TRP A 65 -9.24 14.88 -24.57
C TRP A 65 -10.70 14.47 -24.40
N GLU A 66 -11.64 15.08 -25.17
CA GLU A 66 -13.08 14.75 -25.11
C GLU A 66 -13.32 13.25 -25.29
N ASN A 67 -12.58 12.62 -26.20
CA ASN A 67 -12.67 11.19 -26.52
C ASN A 67 -12.31 10.25 -25.37
N TYR A 68 -11.58 10.72 -24.34
CA TYR A 68 -11.19 9.89 -23.20
C TYR A 68 -12.22 9.94 -22.06
N THR A 69 -13.22 10.83 -22.13
CA THR A 69 -14.26 10.96 -21.10
C THR A 69 -15.00 9.64 -20.89
N ALA A 70 -15.42 8.98 -21.97
CA ALA A 70 -16.09 7.68 -21.89
C ALA A 70 -15.19 6.59 -21.29
N VAL A 71 -13.91 6.56 -21.68
CA VAL A 71 -12.93 5.59 -21.17
C VAL A 71 -12.66 5.81 -19.68
N THR A 72 -12.56 7.07 -19.23
CA THR A 72 -12.40 7.42 -17.81
C THR A 72 -13.60 6.95 -16.99
N TRP A 73 -14.83 7.16 -17.47
CA TRP A 73 -16.04 6.64 -16.80
C TRP A 73 -16.06 5.11 -16.71
N VAL A 74 -15.69 4.42 -17.80
CA VAL A 74 -15.55 2.95 -17.79
C VAL A 74 -14.50 2.51 -16.79
N GLY A 75 -13.37 3.20 -16.71
CA GLY A 75 -12.31 2.95 -15.73
C GLY A 75 -12.80 3.10 -14.28
N VAL A 76 -13.58 4.14 -13.99
CA VAL A 76 -14.17 4.37 -12.66
C VAL A 76 -15.14 3.26 -12.28
N LEU A 77 -16.10 2.95 -13.15
CA LEU A 77 -17.08 1.89 -12.90
C LEU A 77 -16.40 0.54 -12.69
N THR A 78 -15.40 0.24 -13.52
CA THR A 78 -14.60 -0.99 -13.38
C THR A 78 -13.85 -1.03 -12.04
N SER A 79 -13.27 0.11 -11.63
CA SER A 79 -12.55 0.21 -10.36
C SER A 79 -13.46 0.00 -9.16
N PHE A 80 -14.66 0.59 -9.16
CA PHE A 80 -15.65 0.35 -8.11
C PHE A 80 -16.05 -1.12 -7.99
N VAL A 81 -16.31 -1.78 -9.13
CA VAL A 81 -16.65 -3.22 -9.14
C VAL A 81 -15.50 -4.04 -8.57
N ILE A 82 -14.26 -3.77 -8.97
CA ILE A 82 -13.08 -4.47 -8.44
C ILE A 82 -12.94 -4.26 -6.93
N LEU A 83 -13.07 -3.02 -6.45
CA LEU A 83 -12.88 -2.69 -5.03
C LEU A 83 -13.90 -3.38 -4.12
N ILE A 84 -15.15 -3.57 -4.56
CA ILE A 84 -16.19 -4.28 -3.78
C ILE A 84 -15.74 -5.69 -3.39
N PHE A 85 -14.98 -6.38 -4.24
CA PHE A 85 -14.51 -7.74 -3.98
C PHE A 85 -13.09 -7.78 -3.40
N VAL A 86 -12.19 -6.94 -3.94
CA VAL A 86 -10.78 -6.97 -3.55
C VAL A 86 -10.56 -6.36 -2.17
N ILE A 87 -11.26 -5.28 -1.80
CA ILE A 87 -11.05 -4.61 -0.50
C ILE A 87 -11.34 -5.57 0.67
N PRO A 88 -12.52 -6.24 0.75
CA PRO A 88 -12.80 -7.12 1.89
C PRO A 88 -11.81 -8.28 1.99
N GLU A 89 -11.43 -8.86 0.84
CA GLU A 89 -10.47 -9.96 0.82
C GLU A 89 -9.07 -9.48 1.22
N PHE A 90 -8.64 -8.31 0.75
CA PHE A 90 -7.38 -7.69 1.15
C PHE A 90 -7.33 -7.45 2.67
N PHE A 91 -8.38 -6.89 3.25
CA PHE A 91 -8.46 -6.68 4.70
C PHE A 91 -8.48 -7.99 5.49
N HIS A 92 -9.11 -9.04 4.96
CA HIS A 92 -9.06 -10.37 5.59
C HIS A 92 -7.63 -10.92 5.62
N TYR A 93 -6.91 -10.90 4.50
CA TYR A 93 -5.52 -11.36 4.45
C TYR A 93 -4.59 -10.49 5.31
N LEU A 94 -4.79 -9.17 5.33
CA LEU A 94 -4.05 -8.26 6.21
C LEU A 94 -4.31 -8.55 7.68
N GLY A 95 -5.57 -8.75 8.08
CA GLY A 95 -5.94 -9.06 9.46
C GLY A 95 -5.30 -10.36 9.94
N VAL A 96 -5.35 -11.41 9.11
CA VAL A 96 -4.67 -12.69 9.41
C VAL A 96 -3.16 -12.50 9.52
N ARG A 97 -2.55 -11.72 8.63
CA ARG A 97 -1.12 -11.38 8.72
C ARG A 97 -0.77 -10.68 10.04
N ASN A 98 -1.54 -9.67 10.44
CA ASN A 98 -1.27 -8.93 11.66
C ASN A 98 -1.45 -9.80 12.90
N SER A 99 -2.50 -10.62 12.94
CA SER A 99 -2.72 -11.58 14.02
C SER A 99 -1.60 -12.62 14.11
N LEU A 100 -1.09 -13.14 12.98
CA LEU A 100 0.06 -14.06 13.00
C LEU A 100 1.33 -13.40 13.50
N ILE A 101 1.57 -12.12 13.18
CA ILE A 101 2.74 -11.40 13.70
C ILE A 101 2.65 -11.33 15.22
N ASP A 102 1.50 -10.91 15.73
CA ASP A 102 1.24 -10.79 17.17
C ASP A 102 1.42 -12.14 17.90
N MET A 103 0.83 -13.21 17.37
CA MET A 103 0.97 -14.56 17.95
C MET A 103 2.38 -15.15 17.83
N LEU A 104 3.19 -14.72 16.86
CA LEU A 104 4.58 -15.14 16.70
C LEU A 104 5.56 -14.28 17.50
N ASP A 105 5.12 -13.12 18.00
CA ASP A 105 5.89 -12.23 18.88
C ASP A 105 6.00 -12.80 20.30
N THR A 106 5.09 -13.70 20.68
CA THR A 106 4.94 -14.24 22.03
C THR A 106 6.13 -15.11 22.50
N ASP A 107 6.61 -14.86 23.72
CA ASP A 107 7.67 -15.66 24.37
C ASP A 107 7.17 -16.90 25.15
N SER A 108 5.84 -17.06 25.25
CA SER A 108 5.19 -18.13 25.99
C SER A 108 4.88 -19.35 25.11
N ARG A 109 5.44 -20.51 25.49
CA ARG A 109 5.10 -21.83 24.91
C ARG A 109 3.61 -22.16 25.03
N ALA A 110 2.99 -21.76 26.13
CA ALA A 110 1.59 -22.08 26.42
C ALA A 110 0.66 -21.29 25.49
N GLU A 111 0.98 -20.02 25.25
CA GLU A 111 0.20 -19.12 24.41
C GLU A 111 0.37 -19.44 22.91
N LEU A 112 1.57 -19.82 22.47
CA LEU A 112 1.76 -20.36 21.12
C LEU A 112 0.93 -21.64 20.90
N ASN A 113 0.84 -22.51 21.92
CA ASN A 113 0.04 -23.73 21.84
C ASN A 113 -1.47 -23.48 21.92
N SER A 114 -1.94 -22.50 22.70
CA SER A 114 -3.37 -22.15 22.74
C SER A 114 -3.84 -21.59 21.40
N ASN A 115 -2.96 -20.84 20.71
CA ASN A 115 -3.26 -20.23 19.41
C ASN A 115 -2.90 -21.13 18.21
N LYS A 116 -2.51 -22.39 18.46
CA LYS A 116 -2.00 -23.32 17.45
C LYS A 116 -2.92 -23.48 16.24
N ARG A 117 -4.23 -23.54 16.46
CA ARG A 117 -5.20 -23.71 15.35
C ARG A 117 -5.13 -22.51 14.41
N ASP A 118 -5.20 -21.32 14.97
CA ASP A 118 -5.28 -20.07 14.23
C ASP A 118 -3.93 -19.75 13.56
N LEU A 119 -2.81 -20.11 14.21
CA LEU A 119 -1.47 -20.10 13.62
C LEU A 119 -1.36 -21.02 12.40
N VAL A 120 -1.79 -22.28 12.50
CA VAL A 120 -1.72 -23.24 11.38
C VAL A 120 -2.61 -22.80 10.23
N GLU A 121 -3.80 -22.30 10.52
CA GLU A 121 -4.74 -21.81 9.51
C GLU A 121 -4.21 -20.56 8.80
N GLY A 122 -3.70 -19.58 9.57
CA GLY A 122 -3.14 -18.36 9.01
C GLY A 122 -1.86 -18.60 8.20
N VAL A 123 -0.95 -19.43 8.70
CA VAL A 123 0.26 -19.85 7.98
C VAL A 123 -0.10 -20.53 6.65
N LYS A 124 -1.13 -21.39 6.68
CA LYS A 124 -1.64 -22.02 5.45
C LYS A 124 -2.24 -20.98 4.52
N LEU A 125 -3.01 -20.01 5.03
CA LEU A 125 -3.62 -18.95 4.21
C LEU A 125 -2.56 -18.11 3.49
N LEU A 126 -1.58 -17.55 4.21
CA LEU A 126 -0.57 -16.66 3.65
C LEU A 126 0.53 -17.38 2.85
N ALA A 127 0.83 -18.64 3.20
CA ALA A 127 1.86 -19.46 2.55
C ALA A 127 3.25 -18.76 2.50
N GLY A 128 4.12 -19.14 1.54
CA GLY A 128 5.42 -18.50 1.35
C GLY A 128 6.38 -18.69 2.53
N ALA A 129 6.84 -17.59 3.12
CA ALA A 129 7.80 -17.60 4.24
C ALA A 129 7.14 -17.84 5.62
N TRP A 130 5.82 -17.74 5.74
CA TRP A 130 5.11 -17.89 7.02
C TRP A 130 5.25 -19.27 7.68
N PRO A 131 5.27 -20.40 6.93
CA PRO A 131 5.58 -21.71 7.52
C PRO A 131 6.97 -21.77 8.16
N ALA A 132 7.99 -21.20 7.49
CA ALA A 132 9.34 -21.15 8.01
C ALA A 132 9.42 -20.30 9.29
N ARG A 133 8.74 -19.14 9.32
CA ARG A 133 8.65 -18.27 10.51
C ARG A 133 8.00 -18.97 11.70
N TYR A 134 6.93 -19.73 11.47
CA TYR A 134 6.27 -20.49 12.53
C TYR A 134 7.13 -21.63 13.09
N GLU A 135 7.82 -22.37 12.22
CA GLU A 135 8.73 -23.43 12.69
C GLU A 135 9.98 -22.85 13.37
N ALA A 136 10.49 -21.70 12.92
CA ALA A 136 11.57 -20.98 13.61
C ALA A 136 11.16 -20.57 15.02
N LYS A 137 9.96 -19.98 15.22
CA LYS A 137 9.48 -19.63 16.57
C LYS A 137 9.34 -20.85 17.48
N LYS A 138 9.01 -22.04 16.95
CA LYS A 138 9.02 -23.28 17.74
C LYS A 138 10.43 -23.70 18.16
N VAL A 139 11.43 -23.49 17.32
CA VAL A 139 12.83 -23.77 17.65
C VAL A 139 13.32 -22.81 18.72
N GLU A 140 13.04 -21.51 18.56
CA GLU A 140 13.35 -20.45 19.51
C GLU A 140 12.75 -20.74 20.90
N LEU A 141 11.46 -21.10 20.95
CA LEU A 141 10.81 -21.49 22.19
C LEU A 141 11.26 -22.86 22.70
N GLY A 142 12.16 -23.59 22.03
CA GLY A 142 12.64 -24.93 22.43
C GLY A 142 11.57 -26.02 22.37
N LEU A 143 10.50 -25.81 21.59
CA LEU A 143 9.49 -26.83 21.26
C LEU A 143 10.00 -27.79 20.17
N ARG A 144 11.02 -27.38 19.42
CA ARG A 144 11.74 -28.20 18.44
C ARG A 144 13.25 -27.92 18.57
N LYS A 145 14.09 -28.90 18.26
CA LYS A 145 15.55 -28.77 18.36
C LYS A 145 16.16 -28.00 17.19
N GLU A 146 15.71 -28.25 15.97
CA GLU A 146 16.31 -27.73 14.72
C GLU A 146 15.22 -27.41 13.69
N MET A 147 15.52 -26.53 12.72
CA MET A 147 14.59 -26.17 11.65
C MET A 147 14.37 -27.37 10.70
N PRO A 148 13.14 -27.64 10.21
CA PRO A 148 12.92 -28.73 9.26
C PRO A 148 13.64 -28.51 7.93
N ASP A 149 14.19 -29.58 7.34
CA ASP A 149 14.91 -29.54 6.06
C ASP A 149 14.09 -28.86 4.94
N GLY A 150 14.73 -27.93 4.23
CA GLY A 150 14.13 -27.21 3.10
C GLY A 150 13.27 -26.00 3.47
N MET A 151 13.20 -25.61 4.74
CA MET A 151 12.74 -24.28 5.15
C MET A 151 13.94 -23.39 5.42
N GLU A 152 13.91 -22.19 4.85
CA GLU A 152 14.87 -21.13 5.14
C GLU A 152 14.08 -19.87 5.52
N LEU A 153 14.54 -19.18 6.56
CA LEU A 153 14.02 -17.86 6.88
C LEU A 153 14.47 -16.88 5.82
N PRO A 154 13.59 -16.00 5.31
CA PRO A 154 14.05 -14.88 4.51
C PRO A 154 15.00 -14.06 5.38
N LEU A 155 16.23 -13.83 4.90
CA LEU A 155 17.23 -12.98 5.54
C LEU A 155 16.55 -11.68 6.00
N GLY A 156 16.63 -11.41 7.30
CA GLY A 156 16.17 -10.16 7.90
C GLY A 156 16.85 -9.00 7.21
N ASP A 157 16.06 -8.09 6.68
CA ASP A 157 16.58 -6.86 6.08
C ASP A 157 16.65 -5.85 7.23
N ASP A 158 17.76 -5.84 7.98
CA ASP A 158 18.00 -4.98 9.17
C ASP A 158 18.30 -3.52 8.79
N GLY A 159 17.78 -3.07 7.65
CA GLY A 159 17.96 -1.72 7.15
C GLY A 159 17.05 -0.73 7.88
N TRP A 160 17.55 0.49 8.12
CA TRP A 160 16.76 1.58 8.71
C TRP A 160 15.41 1.83 7.98
N ILE A 161 15.34 1.56 6.67
CA ILE A 161 14.11 1.63 5.87
C ILE A 161 13.15 0.51 6.26
N SER A 162 13.63 -0.72 6.39
CA SER A 162 12.83 -1.87 6.82
C SER A 162 12.24 -1.64 8.21
N ASN A 163 13.05 -1.14 9.15
CA ASN A 163 12.60 -0.79 10.51
C ASN A 163 11.58 0.36 10.47
N TRP A 164 11.78 1.38 9.63
CA TRP A 164 10.80 2.44 9.48
C TRP A 164 9.47 1.97 8.87
N PHE A 165 9.49 1.07 7.88
CA PHE A 165 8.27 0.47 7.34
C PHE A 165 7.65 -0.58 8.28
N GLY A 166 8.43 -1.12 9.22
CA GLY A 166 8.06 -2.21 10.13
C GLY A 166 7.63 -1.78 11.53
N THR A 167 7.90 -0.53 11.95
CA THR A 167 7.67 -0.03 13.32
C THR A 167 6.23 -0.24 13.79
N LYS A 168 6.10 -0.78 15.00
CA LYS A 168 4.82 -0.88 15.71
C LYS A 168 4.55 0.40 16.52
N ASN A 169 5.60 1.08 17.00
CA ASN A 169 5.52 2.28 17.82
C ASN A 169 6.07 3.53 17.10
N SER A 170 5.26 4.07 16.19
CA SER A 170 5.57 5.36 15.57
C SER A 170 5.39 6.54 16.53
N ARG A 171 5.99 7.70 16.21
CA ARG A 171 5.77 8.95 16.98
C ARG A 171 4.31 9.39 17.04
N PHE A 172 3.47 8.94 16.10
CA PHE A 172 2.02 9.12 16.20
C PHE A 172 1.42 8.41 17.40
N VAL A 173 1.85 7.18 17.67
CA VAL A 173 1.38 6.38 18.81
C VAL A 173 1.81 7.02 20.12
N GLU A 174 3.06 7.46 20.23
CA GLU A 174 3.58 8.15 21.42
C GLU A 174 2.81 9.45 21.69
N ARG A 175 2.53 10.24 20.64
CA ARG A 175 1.86 11.54 20.80
C ARG A 175 0.36 11.42 21.02
N PHE A 176 -0.28 10.40 20.46
CA PHE A 176 -1.72 10.16 20.53
C PHE A 176 -2.01 8.74 21.04
N PRO A 177 -1.66 8.44 22.31
CA PRO A 177 -1.73 7.09 22.85
C PRO A 177 -3.16 6.55 22.99
N ASN A 178 -4.18 7.38 22.86
CA ASN A 178 -5.58 6.98 23.01
C ASN A 178 -6.29 6.74 21.66
N SER A 179 -5.56 6.78 20.53
CA SER A 179 -6.15 6.61 19.21
C SER A 179 -5.91 5.20 18.66
N GLU A 180 -6.98 4.39 18.62
CA GLU A 180 -6.94 3.04 18.03
C GLU A 180 -6.52 3.08 16.54
N LEU A 181 -6.86 4.15 15.81
CA LEU A 181 -6.51 4.30 14.39
C LEU A 181 -5.00 4.52 14.18
N LEU A 182 -4.34 5.29 15.06
CA LEU A 182 -2.92 5.60 14.92
C LEU A 182 -2.00 4.49 15.45
N GLN A 183 -2.54 3.61 16.29
CA GLN A 183 -1.86 2.41 16.79
C GLN A 183 -1.79 1.28 15.76
N ASP A 184 -2.64 1.29 14.74
CA ASP A 184 -2.64 0.26 13.71
C ASP A 184 -1.39 0.39 12.79
N PRO A 185 -0.50 -0.62 12.75
CA PRO A 185 0.68 -0.61 11.89
C PRO A 185 0.35 -0.51 10.39
N GLY A 186 -0.84 -0.96 9.99
CA GLY A 186 -1.36 -0.82 8.62
C GLY A 186 -1.66 0.63 8.27
N ILE A 187 -2.21 1.41 9.21
CA ILE A 187 -2.49 2.83 9.02
C ILE A 187 -1.18 3.63 8.94
N ASN A 188 -0.18 3.29 9.76
CA ASN A 188 1.15 3.91 9.67
C ASN A 188 1.75 3.77 8.26
N LYS A 189 1.66 2.56 7.68
CA LYS A 189 2.11 2.30 6.30
C LYS A 189 1.35 3.11 5.27
N ILE A 190 0.02 3.26 5.42
CA ILE A 190 -0.78 4.09 4.53
C ILE A 190 -0.28 5.55 4.58
N PHE A 191 0.00 6.09 5.77
CA PHE A 191 0.55 7.43 5.89
C PHE A 191 1.92 7.57 5.24
N ILE A 192 2.81 6.58 5.37
CA ILE A 192 4.11 6.56 4.68
C ILE A 192 3.91 6.63 3.16
N PHE A 193 3.13 5.71 2.59
CA PHE A 193 2.92 5.64 1.15
C PHE A 193 2.21 6.89 0.60
N ALA A 194 1.17 7.37 1.28
CA ALA A 194 0.43 8.56 0.86
C ALA A 194 1.32 9.80 0.91
N SER A 195 2.10 9.97 1.98
CA SER A 195 2.97 11.14 2.16
C SER A 195 4.13 11.14 1.18
N LEU A 196 4.77 10.00 0.96
CA LEU A 196 5.88 9.89 0.01
C LEU A 196 5.41 10.11 -1.43
N THR A 197 4.28 9.49 -1.81
CA THR A 197 3.68 9.70 -3.14
C THR A 197 3.28 11.16 -3.34
N GLY A 198 2.62 11.76 -2.35
CA GLY A 198 2.25 13.17 -2.38
C GLY A 198 3.47 14.09 -2.50
N LEU A 199 4.49 13.90 -1.66
CA LEU A 199 5.73 14.68 -1.73
C LEU A 199 6.38 14.62 -3.10
N VAL A 200 6.51 13.43 -3.69
CA VAL A 200 7.05 13.28 -5.04
C VAL A 200 6.23 14.06 -6.06
N ILE A 201 4.90 13.94 -6.03
CA ILE A 201 4.01 14.63 -6.98
C ILE A 201 4.10 16.16 -6.81
N PHE A 202 4.00 16.67 -5.58
CA PHE A 202 3.98 18.11 -5.32
C PHE A 202 5.35 18.75 -5.55
N VAL A 203 6.45 18.10 -5.15
CA VAL A 203 7.80 18.57 -5.47
C VAL A 203 8.06 18.52 -6.96
N TYR A 204 7.65 17.44 -7.65
CA TYR A 204 7.79 17.34 -9.10
C TYR A 204 6.99 18.45 -9.82
N ASN A 205 5.76 18.71 -9.37
CA ASN A 205 4.95 19.83 -9.87
C ASN A 205 5.66 21.18 -9.67
N ALA A 206 6.23 21.41 -8.50
CA ALA A 206 6.90 22.67 -8.18
C ALA A 206 8.22 22.87 -8.96
N VAL A 207 8.98 21.81 -9.21
CA VAL A 207 10.31 21.91 -9.85
C VAL A 207 10.24 21.79 -11.37
N PHE A 208 9.47 20.82 -11.89
CA PHE A 208 9.43 20.49 -13.32
C PHE A 208 8.13 20.89 -14.00
N GLY A 209 7.05 20.98 -13.24
CA GLY A 209 5.73 21.29 -13.77
C GLY A 209 4.96 20.05 -14.25
N LEU A 210 3.64 20.09 -14.06
CA LEU A 210 2.70 19.08 -14.54
C LEU A 210 1.82 19.59 -15.69
N ALA A 211 1.61 20.91 -15.75
CA ALA A 211 0.82 21.59 -16.75
C ALA A 211 1.66 21.98 -17.98
N ARG A 212 0.96 22.32 -19.06
CA ARG A 212 1.53 22.75 -20.34
C ARG A 212 0.92 24.10 -20.69
N GLU A 213 1.71 24.95 -21.33
CA GLU A 213 1.23 26.23 -21.87
C GLU A 213 0.30 26.02 -23.07
N VAL A 214 0.67 25.10 -23.96
CA VAL A 214 -0.05 24.84 -25.22
C VAL A 214 -0.23 23.33 -25.43
N VAL A 215 -1.34 22.95 -26.07
CA VAL A 215 -1.63 21.56 -26.45
C VAL A 215 -0.49 21.02 -27.34
N GLY A 216 0.11 19.90 -26.92
CA GLY A 216 1.25 19.27 -27.61
C GLY A 216 2.64 19.76 -27.17
N GLY A 217 2.71 20.82 -26.36
CA GLY A 217 3.98 21.33 -25.81
C GLY A 217 4.55 20.50 -24.65
N PRO A 218 5.81 20.78 -24.23
CA PRO A 218 6.43 20.16 -23.05
C PRO A 218 5.67 20.49 -21.76
N ARG A 219 5.74 19.60 -20.75
CA ARG A 219 5.23 19.88 -19.40
C ARG A 219 6.30 20.64 -18.63
N ASN A 220 6.08 21.95 -18.50
CA ASN A 220 7.03 22.90 -17.93
C ASN A 220 6.34 23.97 -17.08
N MET A 221 5.04 23.81 -16.82
CA MET A 221 4.27 24.72 -15.96
C MET A 221 3.84 24.00 -14.68
N THR A 222 4.10 24.64 -13.54
CA THR A 222 3.59 24.26 -12.23
C THR A 222 2.11 24.58 -12.14
N VAL A 223 1.30 23.61 -11.69
CA VAL A 223 -0.08 23.85 -11.28
C VAL A 223 -0.08 24.67 -9.99
N ASP A 224 -0.67 25.87 -10.01
CA ASP A 224 -0.73 26.79 -8.87
C ASP A 224 -2.03 26.56 -8.08
N PHE A 225 -1.91 25.82 -6.98
CA PHE A 225 -3.05 25.50 -6.12
C PHE A 225 -3.62 26.72 -5.41
N THR A 226 -2.79 27.72 -5.13
CA THR A 226 -3.22 28.99 -4.53
C THR A 226 -4.12 29.76 -5.50
N ALA A 227 -3.76 29.77 -6.78
CA ALA A 227 -4.54 30.36 -7.85
C ALA A 227 -5.87 29.62 -8.06
N ILE A 228 -5.85 28.28 -8.01
CA ILE A 228 -7.06 27.44 -8.06
C ILE A 228 -8.04 27.78 -6.93
N ILE A 229 -7.56 27.84 -5.67
CA ILE A 229 -8.42 28.17 -4.51
C ILE A 229 -9.01 29.57 -4.63
N LYS A 230 -8.27 30.51 -5.22
CA LYS A 230 -8.72 31.89 -5.46
C LYS A 230 -9.65 32.01 -6.68
N GLY A 231 -9.87 30.95 -7.45
CA GLY A 231 -10.69 30.96 -8.66
C GLY A 231 -10.11 31.83 -9.78
N SER A 232 -8.79 31.89 -9.91
CA SER A 232 -8.14 32.66 -10.98
C SER A 232 -8.41 32.08 -12.37
N GLN A 233 -8.40 32.95 -13.38
CA GLN A 233 -8.53 32.53 -14.79
C GLN A 233 -7.33 31.71 -15.28
N TYR A 234 -6.14 31.96 -14.72
CA TYR A 234 -4.93 31.20 -14.99
C TYR A 234 -4.51 30.46 -13.72
N ASN A 235 -4.37 29.14 -13.80
CA ASN A 235 -4.11 28.23 -12.69
C ASN A 235 -2.76 27.51 -12.80
N ALA A 236 -1.88 27.97 -13.70
CA ALA A 236 -0.55 27.42 -13.89
C ALA A 236 0.47 28.53 -14.17
N THR A 237 1.67 28.36 -13.63
CA THR A 237 2.80 29.29 -13.73
C THR A 237 4.04 28.53 -14.19
N TRP A 238 5.00 29.21 -14.82
CA TRP A 238 6.25 28.58 -15.26
C TRP A 238 7.00 27.92 -14.10
N ALA A 239 7.40 26.65 -14.28
CA ALA A 239 8.25 25.96 -13.34
C ALA A 239 9.71 26.46 -13.45
N PRO A 240 10.49 26.54 -12.36
CA PRO A 240 10.10 26.17 -11.00
C PRO A 240 9.26 27.24 -10.29
N HIS A 241 8.20 26.82 -9.61
CA HIS A 241 7.34 27.70 -8.82
C HIS A 241 6.80 26.97 -7.57
N PHE A 242 6.82 27.64 -6.42
CA PHE A 242 6.22 27.15 -5.18
C PHE A 242 5.09 28.09 -4.79
N ASP A 243 3.85 27.65 -5.00
CA ASP A 243 2.69 28.37 -4.53
C ASP A 243 2.48 28.13 -3.02
N LEU A 244 1.78 29.04 -2.34
CA LEU A 244 1.62 28.99 -0.88
C LEU A 244 0.90 27.72 -0.42
N VAL A 245 -0.19 27.36 -1.10
CA VAL A 245 -1.00 26.18 -0.78
C VAL A 245 -0.21 24.90 -1.08
N GLY A 246 0.43 24.80 -2.25
CA GLY A 246 1.31 23.69 -2.59
C GLY A 246 2.46 23.51 -1.58
N GLY A 247 3.09 24.61 -1.16
CA GLY A 247 4.13 24.59 -0.13
C GLY A 247 3.64 24.10 1.24
N LEU A 248 2.45 24.53 1.67
CA LEU A 248 1.83 24.03 2.91
C LEU A 248 1.47 22.55 2.83
N ILE A 249 1.05 22.07 1.66
CA ILE A 249 0.80 20.64 1.44
C ILE A 249 2.11 19.86 1.54
N ILE A 250 3.18 20.30 0.88
CA ILE A 250 4.51 19.67 0.99
C ILE A 250 4.96 19.60 2.45
N LEU A 251 4.87 20.72 3.18
CA LEU A 251 5.23 20.78 4.60
C LEU A 251 4.41 19.79 5.43
N SER A 252 3.09 19.77 5.25
CA SER A 252 2.22 18.89 6.03
C SER A 252 2.49 17.41 5.76
N LEU A 253 2.72 17.03 4.49
CA LEU A 253 3.11 15.66 4.13
C LEU A 253 4.48 15.29 4.71
N ALA A 254 5.46 16.20 4.70
CA ALA A 254 6.77 15.96 5.31
C ALA A 254 6.66 15.74 6.83
N VAL A 255 5.81 16.52 7.52
CA VAL A 255 5.55 16.35 8.95
C VAL A 255 4.86 15.02 9.24
N ILE A 256 3.85 14.65 8.45
CA ILE A 256 3.18 13.34 8.58
C ILE A 256 4.20 12.22 8.39
N LEU A 257 5.02 12.29 7.33
CA LEU A 257 6.05 11.30 7.05
C LEU A 257 7.04 11.17 8.21
N PHE A 258 7.48 12.29 8.79
CA PHE A 258 8.34 12.27 9.97
C PHE A 258 7.67 11.63 11.20
N MET A 259 6.39 11.88 11.41
CA MET A 259 5.63 11.31 12.53
C MET A 259 5.42 9.80 12.41
N THR A 260 5.55 9.23 11.20
CA THR A 260 5.52 7.76 11.00
C THR A 260 6.83 7.06 11.38
N SER A 261 7.90 7.81 11.64
CA SER A 261 9.21 7.24 12.03
C SER A 261 9.18 6.60 13.42
N PRO A 262 10.03 5.58 13.65
CA PRO A 262 10.14 4.92 14.96
C PRO A 262 10.60 5.91 16.04
N THR A 263 10.23 5.61 17.28
CA THR A 263 10.73 6.35 18.44
C THR A 263 12.14 5.91 18.82
N PRO A 264 12.95 6.78 19.46
CA PRO A 264 14.32 6.43 19.85
C PRO A 264 14.44 5.21 20.79
N SER A 265 13.37 4.88 21.54
CA SER A 265 13.35 3.73 22.45
C SER A 265 13.25 2.38 21.73
N GLU A 266 12.53 2.29 20.61
CA GLU A 266 12.48 1.05 19.80
C GLU A 266 13.83 0.81 19.09
N GLN A 267 14.57 1.89 18.81
CA GLN A 267 15.88 1.84 18.17
C GLN A 267 17.01 1.41 19.12
N SER A 268 16.82 1.52 20.44
CA SER A 268 17.77 1.04 21.44
C SER A 268 17.59 -0.45 21.74
N ASP A 269 16.34 -0.95 21.76
CA ASP A 269 16.05 -2.33 22.11
C ASP A 269 16.59 -3.31 21.04
N ASP A 270 16.42 -2.99 19.75
CA ASP A 270 17.03 -3.76 18.63
C ASP A 270 18.58 -3.70 18.62
N ASN A 271 19.17 -2.57 19.04
CA ASN A 271 20.62 -2.41 19.11
C ASN A 271 21.23 -3.12 20.33
N SER A 272 20.49 -3.26 21.44
CA SER A 272 20.97 -4.00 22.61
C SER A 272 20.92 -5.50 22.41
N ASP A 273 19.91 -6.02 21.70
CA ASP A 273 19.81 -7.45 21.38
C ASP A 273 20.90 -7.88 20.40
N SER A 274 21.24 -7.04 19.40
CA SER A 274 22.37 -7.32 18.50
C SER A 274 23.75 -7.17 19.15
N ALA A 275 23.90 -6.32 20.17
CA ALA A 275 25.18 -6.14 20.88
C ALA A 275 25.45 -7.20 21.97
N THR A 276 24.43 -7.97 22.37
CA THR A 276 24.57 -9.01 23.42
C THR A 276 24.80 -10.41 22.87
N GLU A 277 24.78 -10.59 21.53
CA GLU A 277 25.13 -11.86 20.87
C GLU A 277 26.61 -11.97 20.45
N GLU A 278 27.44 -10.94 20.71
CA GLU A 278 28.88 -10.94 20.40
C GLU A 278 29.85 -11.14 21.60
N GLU A 279 29.36 -11.53 22.79
CA GLU A 279 30.22 -11.94 23.94
C GLU A 279 30.03 -13.41 24.36
#